data_AF-A0A7K0T7B9-F1
#
_entry.id   AF-A0A7K0T7B9-F1
#
_cell.length_a   1.000
_cell.length_b   1.000
_cell.length_c   1.000
_cell.angle_alpha   90.00
_cell.angle_beta   90.00
_cell.angle_gamma   90.00
#
_symmetry.space_group_name_H-M   'P 1'
#
loop_
_entity.id
_entity.type
_entity.pdbx_description
1 polymer ?
#
loop_
_entity_poly.entity_id
_entity_poly.type
_entity_poly.pdbx_seq_one_letter_code
_entity_poly.pdbx_strand_id
1 'polypeptide(L)'
;MKIELGDNRYGKAENRVVRITREQGNHHILDINITVQLSGDFDDTHLNGSNAKVLPTDTQKNTVFAFAQKYPAMEPEAFGLILCEHFLDTQSHVTRAEV
;
A
#
# COMPACT_ATOMS: atom_id res chain seq x y z
N MET A 1 1.44 -28.66 23.24
CA MET A 1 1.39 -27.22 22.93
C MET A 1 0.83 -27.10 21.51
N LYS A 2 -0.26 -26.36 21.30
CA LYS A 2 -0.88 -26.18 19.98
C LYS A 2 -0.24 -24.96 19.31
N ILE A 3 0.01 -25.03 18.01
CA ILE A 3 0.51 -23.88 17.23
C ILE A 3 -0.69 -22.98 16.91
N GLU A 4 -0.54 -21.69 17.14
CA GLU A 4 -1.55 -20.66 16.87
C GLU A 4 -0.97 -19.60 15.94
N LEU A 5 -1.80 -19.10 15.01
CA LEU A 5 -1.45 -17.99 14.15
C LEU A 5 -1.59 -16.69 14.96
N GLY A 6 -0.52 -15.93 15.07
CA GLY A 6 -0.51 -14.61 15.70
C GLY A 6 -0.77 -13.48 14.72
N ASP A 7 -0.45 -12.25 15.15
CA ASP A 7 -0.53 -11.07 14.30
C ASP A 7 0.28 -11.27 13.02
N ASN A 8 -0.36 -11.02 11.87
CA ASN A 8 0.26 -11.12 10.57
C ASN A 8 -0.03 -9.87 9.73
N ARG A 9 0.91 -9.57 8.84
CA ARG A 9 0.82 -8.50 7.86
C ARG A 9 1.70 -8.82 6.67
N TYR A 10 1.33 -8.32 5.52
CA TYR A 10 2.11 -8.48 4.30
C TYR A 10 1.99 -7.25 3.41
N GLY A 11 2.92 -7.09 2.49
CA GLY A 11 2.78 -6.08 1.46
C GLY A 11 4.06 -5.84 0.67
N LYS A 12 4.16 -4.65 0.07
CA LYS A 12 5.31 -4.24 -0.74
C LYS A 12 6.09 -3.15 -0.02
N ALA A 13 7.33 -3.48 0.32
CA ALA A 13 8.30 -2.52 0.84
C ALA A 13 9.11 -1.85 -0.29
N GLU A 14 9.66 -0.70 0.04
CA GLU A 14 10.63 0.05 -0.76
C GLU A 14 10.17 0.45 -2.19
N ASN A 15 8.92 0.89 -2.31
CA ASN A 15 8.43 1.51 -3.54
C ASN A 15 9.04 2.91 -3.67
N ARG A 16 10.13 3.03 -4.44
CA ARG A 16 10.79 4.31 -4.72
C ARG A 16 10.05 5.06 -5.81
N VAL A 17 9.51 6.23 -5.47
CA VAL A 17 8.72 7.07 -6.36
C VAL A 17 9.35 8.45 -6.45
N VAL A 18 9.72 8.84 -7.68
CA VAL A 18 10.09 10.21 -8.01
C VAL A 18 8.96 10.85 -8.80
N ARG A 19 8.29 11.85 -8.22
CA ARG A 19 7.25 12.62 -8.88
C ARG A 19 7.78 14.01 -9.22
N ILE A 20 7.64 14.39 -10.49
CA ILE A 20 7.99 15.73 -10.99
C ILE A 20 6.70 16.46 -11.35
N THR A 21 6.37 17.51 -10.59
CA THR A 21 5.32 18.47 -10.93
C THR A 21 5.95 19.64 -11.68
N ARG A 22 5.47 19.93 -12.88
CA ARG A 22 6.00 21.01 -13.74
C ARG A 22 5.01 22.16 -13.79
N GLU A 23 5.43 23.31 -13.31
CA GLU A 23 4.72 24.58 -13.40
C GLU A 23 5.55 25.53 -14.27
N GLN A 24 4.93 26.49 -14.95
CA GLN A 24 5.57 27.28 -16.01
C GLN A 24 6.87 27.97 -15.55
N GLY A 25 8.02 27.35 -15.83
CA GLY A 25 9.35 27.81 -15.42
C GLY A 25 9.88 27.25 -14.09
N ASN A 26 9.03 26.60 -13.28
CA ASN A 26 9.39 26.05 -11.97
C ASN A 26 8.99 24.57 -11.86
N HIS A 27 9.96 23.71 -11.55
CA HIS A 27 9.72 22.28 -11.36
C HIS A 27 9.86 21.91 -9.89
N HIS A 28 8.92 21.14 -9.38
CA HIS A 28 8.94 20.58 -8.03
C HIS A 28 9.19 19.08 -8.10
N ILE A 29 10.04 18.57 -7.21
CA ILE A 29 10.41 17.16 -7.13
C ILE A 29 10.01 16.64 -5.76
N LEU A 30 9.31 15.51 -5.75
CA LEU A 30 9.09 14.69 -4.58
C LEU A 30 9.77 13.34 -4.82
N ASP A 31 10.69 12.97 -3.94
CA ASP A 31 11.38 11.68 -3.95
C ASP A 31 11.10 10.98 -2.61
N ILE A 32 10.35 9.89 -2.68
CA ILE A 32 9.85 9.19 -1.49
C ILE A 32 10.00 7.68 -1.64
N ASN A 33 10.18 7.03 -0.50
CA ASN A 33 10.29 5.58 -0.40
C ASN A 33 9.13 5.04 0.45
N ILE A 34 8.21 4.32 -0.19
CA ILE A 34 6.92 3.95 0.40
C ILE A 34 6.88 2.45 0.70
N THR A 35 6.44 2.08 1.90
CA THR A 35 6.17 0.69 2.28
C THR A 35 4.71 0.54 2.63
N VAL A 36 4.01 -0.39 1.98
CA VAL A 36 2.61 -0.69 2.29
C VAL A 36 2.54 -2.04 3.01
N GLN A 37 1.81 -2.11 4.12
CA GLN A 37 1.51 -3.35 4.84
C GLN A 37 0.01 -3.44 5.15
N LEU A 38 -0.59 -4.59 4.84
CA LEU A 38 -2.00 -4.88 5.07
C LEU A 38 -2.14 -6.01 6.10
N SER A 39 -3.06 -5.83 7.04
CA SER A 39 -3.51 -6.83 8.02
C SER A 39 -5.03 -6.98 7.95
N GLY A 40 -5.51 -8.20 8.22
CA GLY A 40 -6.91 -8.54 8.06
C GLY A 40 -7.15 -10.04 8.16
N ASP A 41 -8.24 -10.51 7.56
CA ASP A 41 -8.60 -11.93 7.47
C ASP A 41 -7.74 -12.63 6.39
N PHE A 42 -6.60 -13.19 6.84
CA PHE A 42 -5.64 -13.95 6.02
C PHE A 42 -5.31 -15.33 6.58
N ASP A 43 -6.17 -15.87 7.45
CA ASP A 43 -5.98 -17.18 8.08
C ASP A 43 -5.90 -18.28 7.02
N ASP A 44 -6.78 -18.25 6.02
CA ASP A 44 -6.80 -19.22 4.93
C ASP A 44 -5.44 -19.26 4.20
N THR A 45 -4.85 -18.11 3.90
CA THR A 45 -3.53 -18.02 3.27
C THR A 45 -2.46 -18.80 4.04
N HIS A 46 -2.46 -18.70 5.37
CA HIS A 46 -1.44 -19.32 6.23
C HIS A 46 -1.77 -20.78 6.58
N LEU A 47 -3.05 -21.11 6.78
CA LEU A 47 -3.48 -22.41 7.27
C LEU A 47 -3.74 -23.42 6.15
N ASN A 48 -4.14 -22.95 4.96
CA ASN A 48 -4.51 -23.81 3.83
C ASN A 48 -3.91 -23.39 2.47
N GLY A 49 -3.19 -22.27 2.40
CA GLY A 49 -2.53 -21.80 1.17
C GLY A 49 -3.48 -21.16 0.16
N SER A 50 -4.73 -20.88 0.52
CA SER A 50 -5.67 -20.17 -0.35
C SER A 50 -5.32 -18.69 -0.43
N ASN A 51 -4.89 -18.25 -1.61
CA ASN A 51 -4.57 -16.85 -1.88
C ASN A 51 -5.78 -16.03 -2.35
N ALA A 52 -7.01 -16.52 -2.18
CA ALA A 52 -8.21 -15.86 -2.68
C ALA A 52 -8.42 -14.44 -2.12
N LYS A 53 -7.95 -14.19 -0.90
CA LYS A 53 -7.96 -12.87 -0.23
C LYS A 53 -6.64 -12.10 -0.42
N VAL A 54 -5.62 -12.68 -1.04
CA VAL A 54 -4.33 -12.00 -1.16
C VAL A 54 -4.36 -11.00 -2.30
N LEU A 55 -4.45 -9.71 -1.98
CA LEU A 55 -4.11 -8.65 -2.93
C LEU A 55 -2.61 -8.76 -3.26
N PRO A 56 -2.20 -9.04 -4.51
CA PRO A 56 -0.80 -9.25 -4.82
C PRO A 56 0.06 -8.04 -4.43
N THR A 57 1.27 -8.28 -3.91
CA THR A 57 2.18 -7.19 -3.53
C THR A 57 2.59 -6.33 -4.75
N ASP A 58 2.58 -6.91 -5.94
CA ASP A 58 2.75 -6.15 -7.19
C ASP A 58 1.57 -5.22 -7.48
N THR A 59 0.34 -5.61 -7.13
CA THR A 59 -0.83 -4.73 -7.24
C THR A 59 -0.72 -3.56 -6.27
N GLN A 60 -0.25 -3.79 -5.03
CA GLN A 60 0.02 -2.69 -4.08
C GLN A 60 1.05 -1.69 -4.64
N LYS A 61 2.16 -2.18 -5.20
CA LYS A 61 3.15 -1.37 -5.94
C LYS A 61 2.49 -0.56 -7.06
N ASN A 62 1.70 -1.22 -7.90
CA ASN A 62 1.05 -0.59 -9.05
C ASN A 62 0.07 0.51 -8.59
N THR A 63 -0.67 0.28 -7.50
CA THR A 63 -1.53 1.28 -6.87
C THR A 63 -0.73 2.51 -6.42
N VAL A 64 0.42 2.31 -5.75
CA VAL A 64 1.30 3.42 -5.35
C VAL A 64 1.69 4.28 -6.55
N PHE A 65 2.18 3.68 -7.64
CA PHE A 65 2.55 4.43 -8.84
C PHE A 65 1.35 5.10 -9.53
N ALA A 66 0.20 4.41 -9.61
CA ALA A 66 -1.01 4.97 -10.19
C ALA A 66 -1.50 6.19 -9.41
N PHE A 67 -1.47 6.14 -8.08
CA PHE A 67 -1.92 7.23 -7.23
C PHE A 67 -0.93 8.40 -7.22
N ALA A 68 0.38 8.15 -7.25
CA ALA A 68 1.38 9.21 -7.38
C ALA A 68 1.21 10.04 -8.68
N GLN A 69 0.70 9.41 -9.75
CA GLN A 69 0.32 10.11 -10.97
C GLN A 69 -1.01 10.86 -10.83
N LYS A 70 -2.02 10.24 -10.19
CA LYS A 70 -3.38 10.79 -10.04
C LYS A 70 -3.44 12.01 -9.12
N TYR A 71 -2.62 12.03 -8.06
CA TYR A 71 -2.61 13.11 -7.07
C TYR A 71 -1.23 13.78 -7.05
N PRO A 72 -0.99 14.81 -7.88
CA PRO A 72 0.28 15.51 -7.93
C PRO A 72 0.50 16.45 -6.74
N ALA A 73 1.78 16.76 -6.46
CA ALA A 73 2.21 17.78 -5.50
C ALA A 73 1.69 17.59 -4.06
N MET A 74 1.71 16.35 -3.56
CA MET A 74 1.26 16.02 -2.20
C MET A 74 2.40 15.98 -1.21
N GLU A 75 2.10 16.35 0.03
CA GLU A 75 2.94 15.99 1.18
C GLU A 75 2.91 14.46 1.42
N PRO A 76 4.01 13.84 1.88
CA PRO A 76 4.08 12.41 2.11
C PRO A 76 2.96 11.85 3.02
N GLU A 77 2.59 12.57 4.07
CA GLU A 77 1.56 12.17 5.03
C GLU A 77 0.17 12.12 4.38
N ALA A 78 -0.15 13.13 3.57
CA ALA A 78 -1.40 13.14 2.81
C ALA A 78 -1.44 11.98 1.81
N PHE A 79 -0.31 11.66 1.19
CA PHE A 79 -0.24 10.51 0.29
C PHE A 79 -0.47 9.18 1.02
N GLY A 80 0.17 9.00 2.17
CA GLY A 80 0.01 7.80 2.99
C GLY A 80 -1.44 7.57 3.40
N LEU A 81 -2.14 8.64 3.84
CA LEU A 81 -3.56 8.56 4.20
C LEU A 81 -4.44 8.13 3.02
N ILE A 82 -4.23 8.71 1.83
CA ILE A 82 -5.00 8.34 0.63
C ILE A 82 -4.78 6.86 0.27
N LEU A 83 -3.55 6.34 0.42
CA LEU A 83 -3.26 4.94 0.17
C LEU A 83 -3.92 4.03 1.21
N CYS A 84 -3.86 4.39 2.50
CA CYS A 84 -4.53 3.66 3.58
C CYS A 84 -6.05 3.58 3.33
N GLU A 85 -6.70 4.71 3.05
CA GLU A 85 -8.13 4.77 2.73
C GLU A 85 -8.47 3.88 1.54
N HIS A 86 -7.69 3.96 0.46
CA HIS A 86 -7.93 3.12 -0.72
C HIS A 86 -7.90 1.62 -0.42
N PHE A 87 -6.92 1.14 0.36
CA PHE A 87 -6.82 -0.29 0.67
C PHE A 87 -7.92 -0.74 1.62
N LEU A 88 -8.30 0.08 2.60
CA LEU A 88 -9.41 -0.21 3.52
C LEU A 88 -10.76 -0.23 2.80
N ASP A 89 -11.00 0.70 1.87
CA ASP A 89 -12.28 0.82 1.16
C ASP A 89 -12.46 -0.26 0.08
N THR A 90 -11.37 -0.72 -0.54
CA THR A 90 -11.45 -1.64 -1.68
C THR A 90 -11.24 -3.11 -1.31
N GLN A 91 -10.60 -3.40 -0.18
CA GLN A 91 -10.32 -4.75 0.28
C GLN A 91 -11.10 -5.02 1.57
N SER A 92 -12.34 -5.52 1.46
CA SER A 92 -13.25 -5.69 2.60
C SER A 92 -12.75 -6.62 3.72
N HIS A 93 -11.77 -7.47 3.44
CA HIS A 93 -11.15 -8.38 4.41
C HIS A 93 -9.93 -7.75 5.11
N VAL A 94 -9.47 -6.58 4.66
CA VAL A 94 -8.40 -5.80 5.30
C VAL A 94 -8.99 -4.93 6.41
N THR A 95 -8.39 -4.98 7.59
CA THR A 95 -8.84 -4.21 8.77
C THR A 95 -7.82 -3.18 9.24
N ARG A 96 -6.56 -3.29 8.80
CA ARG A 96 -5.52 -2.29 9.05
C ARG A 96 -4.61 -2.15 7.83
N ALA A 97 -4.36 -0.91 7.43
CA ALA A 97 -3.37 -0.53 6.43
C ALA A 97 -2.33 0.38 7.09
N GLU A 98 -1.06 0.10 6.85
CA GLU A 98 0.09 0.87 7.34
C GLU A 98 0.93 1.28 6.12
N VAL A 99 1.14 2.58 5.93
CA VAL A 99 1.87 3.19 4.81
C VAL A 99 2.93 4.16 5.32
#